data_AF-A0A9D8P760-F1
#
_entry.id   AF-A0A9D8P760-F1
#
_cell.length_a   1.000
_cell.length_b   1.000
_cell.length_c   1.000
_cell.angle_alpha   90.00
_cell.angle_beta   90.00
_cell.angle_gamma   90.00
#
_symmetry.space_group_name_H-M   'P 1'
#
loop_
_entity.id
_entity.type
_entity.pdbx_description
1 polymer ?
#
loop_
_entity_poly.entity_id
_entity_poly.type
_entity_poly.pdbx_seq_one_letter_code
_entity_poly.pdbx_strand_id
1 'polypeptide(L)'
;MVKNQKLKKNELDAYEQSIEDAIDYKKLKRPSAAKQKKVRVAAKTKLRELKIARANIRMREDDLEAICIMAEQAGMPYQTLINHIIHLYVTGQLINSQEVKKMVDAGIFVKRKASNS
;
A
#
# COMPACT_ATOMS: atom_id res chain seq x y z
N MET A 1 -16.90 -28.97 -29.83
CA MET A 1 -15.73 -29.79 -29.43
C MET A 1 -14.66 -28.85 -28.90
N VAL A 2 -14.44 -28.81 -27.58
CA VAL A 2 -13.45 -27.92 -26.96
C VAL A 2 -12.07 -28.58 -27.09
N LYS A 3 -11.16 -27.89 -27.77
CA LYS A 3 -9.78 -28.36 -28.02
C LYS A 3 -9.03 -28.42 -26.67
N ASN A 4 -8.65 -29.62 -26.24
CA ASN A 4 -7.72 -29.81 -25.13
C ASN A 4 -6.34 -29.30 -25.54
N GLN A 5 -5.97 -28.11 -25.05
CA GLN A 5 -4.57 -27.66 -25.06
C GLN A 5 -3.78 -28.59 -24.14
N LYS A 6 -2.88 -29.40 -24.72
CA LYS A 6 -1.82 -30.09 -23.97
C LYS A 6 -1.01 -29.04 -23.21
N LEU A 7 -1.04 -29.10 -21.88
CA LEU A 7 -0.15 -28.34 -21.02
C LEU A 7 1.29 -28.74 -21.36
N LYS A 8 2.14 -27.76 -21.69
CA LYS A 8 3.59 -27.99 -21.81
C LYS A 8 4.08 -28.51 -20.45
N LYS A 9 4.74 -29.67 -20.44
CA LYS A 9 5.44 -30.18 -19.25
C LYS A 9 6.62 -29.25 -19.02
N ASN A 10 6.60 -28.50 -17.91
CA ASN A 10 7.78 -27.74 -17.50
C ASN A 10 8.89 -28.75 -17.18
N GLU A 11 10.12 -28.48 -17.63
CA GLU A 11 11.28 -29.26 -17.24
C GLU A 11 11.61 -28.89 -15.80
N LEU A 12 11.23 -29.75 -14.86
CA LEU A 12 11.56 -29.59 -13.46
C LEU A 12 13.02 -30.03 -13.25
N ASP A 13 13.78 -29.26 -12.49
CA ASP A 13 15.10 -29.71 -12.08
C ASP A 13 15.01 -30.86 -11.06
N ALA A 14 16.13 -31.50 -10.77
CA ALA A 14 16.16 -32.66 -9.86
C ALA A 14 15.66 -32.32 -8.44
N TYR A 15 15.81 -31.07 -8.01
CA TYR A 15 15.32 -30.61 -6.72
C TYR A 15 13.80 -30.44 -6.76
N GLU A 16 13.27 -29.72 -7.74
CA GLU A 16 11.83 -29.52 -7.93
C GLU A 16 11.07 -30.85 -8.06
N GLN A 17 11.62 -31.82 -8.81
CA GLN A 17 11.03 -33.15 -8.96
C GLN A 17 11.00 -33.91 -7.62
N SER A 18 12.06 -33.81 -6.82
CA SER A 18 12.11 -34.46 -5.49
C SER A 18 11.06 -33.93 -4.52
N ILE A 19 10.73 -32.63 -4.62
CA ILE A 19 9.67 -32.00 -3.82
C ILE A 19 8.29 -32.49 -4.30
N GLU A 20 8.08 -32.61 -5.60
CA GLU A 20 6.82 -33.10 -6.17
C GLU A 20 6.54 -34.56 -5.75
N ASP A 21 7.56 -35.42 -5.84
CA ASP A 21 7.45 -36.83 -5.48
C ASP A 21 7.23 -37.04 -3.97
N ALA A 22 7.73 -36.12 -3.13
CA ALA A 22 7.53 -36.13 -1.69
C ALA A 22 6.13 -35.67 -1.25
N ILE A 23 5.34 -35.04 -2.14
CA ILE A 23 3.99 -34.57 -1.81
C ILE A 23 3.01 -35.74 -1.92
N ASP A 24 2.49 -36.17 -0.77
CA ASP A 24 1.38 -37.11 -0.71
C ASP A 24 0.06 -36.38 -0.99
N TYR A 25 -0.30 -36.28 -2.27
CA TYR A 25 -1.53 -35.62 -2.72
C TYR A 25 -2.81 -36.21 -2.09
N LYS A 26 -2.80 -37.47 -1.61
CA LYS A 26 -3.96 -38.09 -0.96
C LYS A 26 -4.21 -37.55 0.45
N LYS A 27 -3.21 -36.96 1.09
CA LYS A 27 -3.32 -36.31 2.41
C LYS A 27 -3.76 -34.84 2.33
N LEU A 28 -3.74 -34.23 1.14
CA LEU A 28 -4.17 -32.86 0.94
C LEU A 28 -5.68 -32.74 1.10
N LYS A 29 -6.11 -32.18 2.23
CA LYS A 29 -7.53 -31.88 2.47
C LYS A 29 -7.87 -30.52 1.88
N ARG A 30 -8.95 -30.45 1.10
CA ARG A 30 -9.51 -29.18 0.67
C ARG A 30 -9.82 -28.33 1.92
N PRO A 31 -9.37 -27.07 1.99
CA PRO A 31 -9.70 -26.21 3.12
C PRO A 31 -11.22 -26.06 3.23
N SER A 32 -11.73 -25.91 4.45
CA SER A 32 -13.17 -25.75 4.68
C SER A 32 -13.74 -24.56 3.88
N ALA A 33 -15.03 -24.63 3.52
CA ALA A 33 -15.71 -23.57 2.79
C ALA A 33 -15.59 -22.20 3.50
N ALA A 34 -15.57 -22.20 4.83
CA ALA A 34 -15.33 -21.01 5.65
C ALA A 34 -13.92 -20.43 5.44
N LYS A 35 -12.87 -21.27 5.42
CA LYS A 35 -11.48 -20.83 5.19
C LYS A 35 -11.31 -20.31 3.76
N GLN A 36 -11.91 -20.98 2.77
CA GLN A 36 -11.93 -20.51 1.38
C GLN A 36 -12.64 -19.15 1.25
N LYS A 37 -13.79 -18.97 1.93
CA LYS A 37 -14.53 -17.69 1.94
C LYS A 37 -13.69 -16.57 2.56
N LYS A 38 -13.02 -16.83 3.68
CA LYS A 38 -12.11 -15.85 4.34
C LYS A 38 -10.99 -15.41 3.39
N VAL A 39 -10.29 -16.35 2.77
CA VAL A 39 -9.22 -16.05 1.80
C VAL A 39 -9.75 -15.26 0.62
N ARG A 40 -10.92 -15.65 0.07
CA ARG A 40 -11.54 -14.95 -1.05
C ARG A 40 -11.97 -13.53 -0.70
N VAL A 41 -12.47 -13.30 0.51
CA VAL A 41 -12.82 -11.95 0.99
C VAL A 41 -11.55 -11.11 1.17
N ALA A 42 -10.53 -11.62 1.85
CA ALA A 42 -9.26 -10.93 2.04
C ALA A 42 -8.62 -10.53 0.69
N ALA A 43 -8.61 -11.44 -0.28
CA ALA A 43 -8.13 -11.16 -1.63
C ALA A 43 -8.96 -10.07 -2.33
N LYS A 44 -10.29 -10.13 -2.23
CA LYS A 44 -11.18 -9.09 -2.80
C LYS A 44 -10.99 -7.72 -2.16
N THR A 45 -10.77 -7.66 -0.84
CA THR A 45 -10.52 -6.41 -0.12
C THR A 45 -9.19 -5.80 -0.56
N LYS A 46 -8.11 -6.57 -0.57
CA LYS A 46 -6.80 -6.15 -1.09
C LYS A 46 -6.88 -5.64 -2.52
N LEU A 47 -7.60 -6.35 -3.40
CA LEU A 47 -7.80 -5.91 -4.78
C LEU A 47 -8.60 -4.61 -4.90
N ARG A 48 -9.51 -4.32 -3.97
CA ARG A 48 -10.25 -3.04 -3.93
C ARG A 48 -9.36 -1.90 -3.45
N GLU A 49 -8.53 -2.13 -2.43
CA GLU A 49 -7.55 -1.16 -1.92
C GLU A 49 -6.52 -0.78 -2.99
N LEU A 50 -6.11 -1.74 -3.82
CA LEU A 50 -5.14 -1.54 -4.90
C LEU A 50 -5.73 -0.96 -6.19
N LYS A 51 -7.01 -0.58 -6.21
CA LYS A 51 -7.59 0.05 -7.41
C LYS A 51 -7.01 1.45 -7.60
N ILE A 52 -6.13 1.57 -8.59
CA ILE A 52 -5.55 2.85 -9.00
C ILE A 52 -6.55 3.59 -9.89
N ALA A 53 -6.98 4.77 -9.47
CA ALA A 53 -7.73 5.71 -10.30
C ALA A 53 -6.81 6.83 -10.79
N ARG A 54 -7.06 7.35 -12.00
CA ARG A 54 -6.34 8.51 -12.55
C ARG A 54 -7.21 9.76 -12.39
N ALA A 55 -6.60 10.85 -11.94
CA ALA A 55 -7.22 12.17 -11.87
C ALA A 55 -6.27 13.20 -12.50
N ASN A 56 -6.83 14.16 -13.25
CA ASN A 56 -6.08 15.31 -13.76
C ASN A 56 -6.45 16.53 -12.91
N ILE A 57 -5.45 17.23 -12.38
CA ILE A 57 -5.64 18.38 -11.50
C ILE A 57 -4.94 19.57 -12.16
N ARG A 58 -5.67 20.68 -12.32
CA ARG A 58 -5.09 21.98 -12.70
C ARG A 58 -4.77 22.75 -11.44
N MET A 59 -3.59 23.34 -11.38
CA MET A 59 -3.13 24.18 -10.29
C MET A 59 -2.26 25.31 -10.85
N ARG A 60 -2.02 26.34 -10.06
CA ARG A 60 -1.07 27.40 -10.43
C ARG A 60 0.35 26.83 -10.45
N GLU A 61 1.20 27.45 -11.26
CA GLU A 61 2.61 27.07 -11.37
C GLU A 61 3.35 27.27 -10.03
N ASP A 62 3.15 28.41 -9.38
CA ASP A 62 3.74 28.71 -8.08
C ASP A 62 3.37 27.68 -6.99
N ASP A 63 2.13 27.17 -7.02
CA ASP A 63 1.68 26.14 -6.07
C ASP A 63 2.39 24.81 -6.35
N LEU A 64 2.55 24.45 -7.64
CA LEU A 64 3.24 23.23 -8.04
C LEU A 64 4.72 23.29 -7.66
N GLU A 65 5.38 24.42 -7.86
CA GLU A 65 6.78 24.63 -7.49
C GLU A 65 6.97 24.52 -5.97
N ALA A 66 6.09 25.15 -5.19
CA ALA A 66 6.12 25.03 -3.73
C ALA A 66 5.96 23.56 -3.27
N ILE A 67 5.07 22.79 -3.91
CA ILE A 67 4.91 21.36 -3.62
C ILE A 67 6.18 20.57 -3.99
N CYS A 68 6.83 20.89 -5.12
CA CYS A 68 8.09 20.25 -5.51
C CYS A 68 9.18 20.48 -4.45
N ILE A 69 9.33 21.72 -3.97
CA ILE A 69 10.30 22.05 -2.91
C ILE A 69 9.99 21.28 -1.63
N MET A 70 8.72 21.24 -1.21
CA MET A 70 8.30 20.48 -0.02
C MET A 70 8.56 18.98 -0.17
N ALA A 71 8.36 18.43 -1.36
CA ALA A 71 8.58 17.01 -1.64
C ALA A 71 10.07 16.66 -1.63
N GLU A 72 10.91 17.54 -2.18
CA GLU A 72 12.37 17.39 -2.15
C GLU A 72 12.91 17.42 -0.71
N GLN A 73 12.42 18.35 0.12
CA GLN A 73 12.76 18.39 1.56
C GLN A 73 12.34 17.11 2.30
N ALA A 74 11.21 16.52 1.91
CA ALA A 74 10.75 15.25 2.44
C ALA A 74 11.44 14.02 1.82
N GLY A 75 12.30 14.21 0.80
CA GLY A 75 13.01 13.14 0.10
C GLY A 75 12.09 12.23 -0.72
N MET A 76 10.97 12.75 -1.24
CA MET A 76 9.97 11.98 -1.99
C MET A 76 9.50 12.69 -3.26
N PRO A 77 8.97 11.98 -4.27
CA PRO A 77 8.39 12.61 -5.45
C PRO A 77 7.19 13.50 -5.11
N TYR A 78 7.03 14.63 -5.81
CA TYR A 78 5.91 15.56 -5.58
C TYR A 78 4.53 14.92 -5.78
N GLN A 79 4.39 13.98 -6.72
CA GLN A 79 3.14 13.24 -6.91
C GLN A 79 2.83 12.35 -5.70
N THR A 80 3.85 11.74 -5.11
CA THR A 80 3.71 10.93 -3.90
C THR A 80 3.30 11.80 -2.72
N LEU A 81 3.88 13.00 -2.59
CA LEU A 81 3.50 13.95 -1.55
C LEU A 81 2.04 14.38 -1.71
N ILE A 82 1.61 14.74 -2.93
CA ILE A 82 0.21 15.09 -3.24
C ILE A 82 -0.72 13.93 -2.86
N ASN A 83 -0.39 12.70 -3.25
CA ASN A 83 -1.18 11.52 -2.91
C ASN A 83 -1.25 11.30 -1.39
N HIS A 84 -0.15 11.51 -0.68
CA HIS A 84 -0.10 11.37 0.77
C HIS A 84 -1.00 12.41 1.46
N ILE A 85 -0.95 13.67 1.03
CA ILE A 85 -1.81 14.74 1.54
C ILE A 85 -3.29 14.42 1.31
N ILE A 86 -3.66 13.97 0.10
CA ILE A 86 -5.03 13.55 -0.21
C ILE A 86 -5.46 12.42 0.72
N HIS A 87 -4.58 11.44 0.97
CA HIS A 87 -4.88 10.33 1.87
C HIS A 87 -5.10 10.82 3.30
N LEU A 88 -4.19 11.65 3.85
CA LEU A 88 -4.32 12.24 5.18
C LEU A 88 -5.61 13.08 5.33
N TYR A 89 -5.99 13.79 4.27
CA TYR A 89 -7.23 14.56 4.27
C TYR A 89 -8.45 13.66 4.36
N VAL A 90 -8.52 12.61 3.54
CA VAL A 90 -9.65 11.66 3.53
C VAL A 90 -9.70 10.80 4.80
N THR A 91 -8.56 10.48 5.41
CA THR A 91 -8.52 9.74 6.69
C THR A 91 -8.75 10.62 7.92
N GLY A 92 -8.88 11.95 7.74
CA GLY A 92 -9.05 12.90 8.84
C GLY A 92 -7.80 13.07 9.70
N GLN A 93 -6.63 12.70 9.19
CA GLN A 93 -5.34 12.77 9.87
C GLN A 93 -4.51 14.00 9.48
N LEU A 94 -5.00 14.83 8.56
CA LEU A 94 -4.33 16.06 8.18
C LEU A 94 -4.46 17.10 9.30
N ILE A 95 -3.38 17.34 10.03
CA ILE A 95 -3.34 18.31 11.12
C ILE A 95 -2.91 19.68 10.56
N ASN A 96 -3.65 20.73 10.91
CA ASN A 96 -3.29 22.08 10.52
C ASN A 96 -2.11 22.57 11.37
N SER A 97 -0.99 22.95 10.74
CA SER A 97 0.20 23.47 11.43
C SER A 97 -0.10 24.67 12.33
N GLN A 98 -1.09 25.51 11.97
CA GLN A 98 -1.53 26.62 12.81
C GLN A 98 -2.30 26.16 14.05
N GLU A 99 -3.07 25.07 13.92
CA GLU A 99 -3.77 24.44 15.05
C GLU A 99 -2.77 23.79 16.00
N VAL A 100 -1.75 23.09 15.48
CA VAL A 100 -0.63 22.59 16.27
C VAL A 100 0.08 23.74 16.99
N LYS A 101 0.36 24.84 16.29
CA LYS A 101 1.02 26.01 16.88
C LYS A 101 0.17 26.61 18.02
N LYS A 102 -1.14 26.77 17.82
CA LYS A 102 -2.07 27.19 18.87
C LYS A 102 -2.10 26.23 20.05
N MET A 103 -2.07 24.91 19.82
CA MET A 103 -2.04 23.90 20.87
C MET A 103 -0.71 23.93 21.65
N VAL A 104 0.41 24.18 20.98
CA VAL A 104 1.72 24.38 21.62
C VAL A 104 1.75 25.68 22.42
N ASP A 105 1.24 26.77 21.86
CA ASP A 105 1.16 28.07 22.53
C ASP A 105 0.17 28.04 23.72
N ALA A 106 -0.90 27.25 23.63
CA ALA A 106 -1.85 26.98 24.71
C ALA A 106 -1.32 25.98 25.76
N GLY A 107 -0.08 25.47 25.61
CA GLY A 107 0.56 24.60 26.59
C GLY A 107 0.07 23.15 26.60
N ILE A 108 -0.69 22.70 25.59
CA ILE A 108 -1.21 21.32 25.48
C ILE A 108 -0.10 20.33 25.13
N PHE A 109 0.87 20.75 24.29
CA PHE A 109 2.05 19.97 23.95
C PHE A 109 3.32 20.64 24.51
N VAL A 110 4.07 19.91 25.34
CA VAL A 110 5.35 20.38 25.89
C VAL A 110 6.36 20.52 24.76
N LYS A 111 6.91 21.73 24.55
CA LYS A 111 8.09 21.96 23.70
C LYS A 111 9.19 21.03 24.18
N ARG A 112 9.58 20.02 23.38
CA ARG A 112 10.78 19.23 23.67
C ARG A 112 11.95 20.22 23.74
N LYS A 113 12.53 20.42 24.93
CA LYS A 113 13.82 21.10 25.06
C LYS A 113 14.81 20.31 24.20
N ALA A 114 15.46 20.97 23.26
CA ALA A 114 16.61 20.40 22.58
C ALA A 114 17.65 20.07 23.66
N SER A 115 17.92 18.78 23.87
CA SER A 115 19.09 18.35 24.63
C SER A 115 20.32 18.67 23.79
N ASN A 116 20.96 19.79 24.10
CA ASN A 116 22.36 20.00 23.75
C ASN A 116 23.19 19.05 24.61
N SER A 117 23.83 18.07 23.99
CA SER A 117 25.10 17.45 24.39
C SER A 117 25.70 16.79 23.16
#